data_AF-A0A950S561-F1
#
_entry.id   AF-A0A950S561-F1
#
_cell.length_a   1.000
_cell.length_b   1.000
_cell.length_c   1.000
_cell.angle_alpha   90.00
_cell.angle_beta   90.00
_cell.angle_gamma   90.00
#
_symmetry.space_group_name_H-M   'P 1'
#
loop_
_entity.id
_entity.type
_entity.pdbx_description
1 polymer ?
#
loop_
_entity_poly.entity_id
_entity_poly.type
_entity_poly.pdbx_seq_one_letter_code
_entity_poly.pdbx_strand_id
1 'polypeptide(L)'
;MKADEMRLGPLLDGPRQFVVPYFQRTYSWRRQQWNTLLDDILELYELATGHSHFLGSMVLLGDAPDAGLQSTLVIDGQQRLVTLSLFLAAVRDIARRTAPPLATSIHENYLVSDGHVKVLCTHQDRAAFATVVEQGREPEPSPIRDAYRSFRAALEEHLQQGIDLERLTHIVGSQLSFVAITLDGEDNPYRIFESLNAKGMPLTQG
;
A
#
# COMPACT_ATOMS: atom_id res chain seq x y z
N MET A 1 1.61 -14.53 -18.37
CA MET A 1 1.88 -13.09 -18.10
C MET A 1 0.74 -12.24 -18.65
N LYS A 2 0.08 -11.48 -17.78
CA LYS A 2 -0.99 -10.54 -18.13
C LYS A 2 -0.64 -9.16 -17.55
N ALA A 3 -0.85 -8.09 -18.31
CA ALA A 3 -0.66 -6.73 -17.84
C ALA A 3 -1.97 -5.97 -17.95
N ASP A 4 -2.49 -5.47 -16.83
CA ASP A 4 -3.74 -4.72 -16.76
C ASP A 4 -3.53 -3.41 -15.98
N GLU A 5 -4.24 -2.36 -16.37
CA GLU A 5 -4.36 -1.18 -15.51
C GLU A 5 -5.22 -1.54 -14.30
N MET A 6 -4.71 -1.24 -13.10
CA MET A 6 -5.30 -1.63 -11.82
C MET A 6 -5.34 -0.43 -10.88
N ARG A 7 -6.35 -0.38 -10.01
CA ARG A 7 -6.47 0.60 -8.91
C ARG A 7 -6.37 -0.12 -7.57
N LEU A 8 -6.07 0.62 -6.51
CA LEU A 8 -5.84 0.01 -5.19
C LEU A 8 -7.09 -0.71 -4.63
N GLY A 9 -8.28 -0.12 -4.79
CA GLY A 9 -9.54 -0.72 -4.35
C GLY A 9 -9.78 -2.09 -4.99
N PRO A 10 -9.88 -2.18 -6.32
CA PRO A 10 -10.01 -3.46 -7.02
C PRO A 10 -8.87 -4.45 -6.75
N LEU A 11 -7.64 -3.96 -6.55
CA LEU A 11 -6.50 -4.82 -6.20
C LEU A 11 -6.70 -5.50 -4.85
N LEU A 12 -7.13 -4.74 -3.85
CA LEU A 12 -7.28 -5.21 -2.48
C LEU A 12 -8.66 -5.82 -2.22
N ASP A 13 -9.54 -5.88 -3.22
CA ASP A 13 -10.87 -6.47 -3.07
C ASP A 13 -10.81 -7.99 -2.82
N GLY A 14 -11.75 -8.48 -2.00
CA GLY A 14 -11.86 -9.89 -1.66
C GLY A 14 -10.86 -10.43 -0.60
N PRO A 15 -10.89 -11.76 -0.36
CA PRO A 15 -10.16 -12.45 0.72
C PRO A 15 -8.72 -12.81 0.31
N ARG A 16 -8.01 -11.85 -0.31
CA ARG A 16 -6.65 -12.06 -0.81
C ARG A 16 -5.62 -11.39 0.09
N GLN A 17 -4.53 -12.11 0.35
CA GLN A 17 -3.36 -11.55 1.04
C GLN A 17 -2.19 -11.34 0.07
N PHE A 18 -1.60 -10.15 0.14
CA PHE A 18 -0.41 -9.77 -0.59
C PHE A 18 0.82 -10.01 0.27
N VAL A 19 1.65 -10.98 -0.11
CA VAL A 19 2.80 -11.41 0.67
C VAL A 19 4.08 -10.86 0.06
N VAL A 20 4.84 -10.11 0.84
CA VAL A 20 6.18 -9.65 0.44
C VAL A 20 7.20 -10.77 0.72
N PRO A 21 7.86 -11.35 -0.30
CA PRO A 21 8.80 -12.46 -0.11
C PRO A 21 9.99 -12.11 0.80
N TYR A 22 10.58 -13.11 1.45
CA TYR A 22 11.68 -12.90 2.41
C TYR A 22 12.97 -12.31 1.80
N PHE A 23 13.21 -12.54 0.50
CA PHE A 23 14.38 -12.03 -0.21
C PHE A 23 14.23 -10.56 -0.63
N GLN A 24 13.08 -9.95 -0.37
CA GLN A 24 12.86 -8.53 -0.60
C GLN A 24 13.47 -7.68 0.50
N ARG A 25 13.82 -6.44 0.14
CA ARG A 25 14.29 -5.44 1.09
C ARG A 25 13.19 -5.01 2.08
N THR A 26 13.61 -4.52 3.24
CA THR A 26 12.71 -3.88 4.20
C THR A 26 12.12 -2.58 3.67
N TYR A 27 11.14 -2.04 4.39
CA TYR A 27 10.59 -0.73 4.12
C TYR A 27 11.68 0.35 4.22
N SER A 28 11.84 1.12 3.15
CA SER A 28 12.98 2.02 2.96
C SER A 28 12.62 3.36 2.32
N TRP A 29 11.35 3.57 1.94
CA TRP A 29 10.86 4.91 1.59
C TRP A 29 11.03 5.86 2.77
N ARG A 30 11.38 7.10 2.46
CA ARG A 30 11.64 8.18 3.41
C ARG A 30 10.74 9.36 3.09
N ARG A 31 10.91 10.44 3.84
CA ARG A 31 10.14 11.69 3.75
C ARG A 31 9.93 12.20 2.33
N GLN A 32 10.95 12.13 1.46
CA GLN A 32 10.80 12.58 0.07
C GLN A 32 9.71 11.78 -0.67
N GLN A 33 9.73 10.45 -0.57
CA GLN A 33 8.74 9.60 -1.23
C GLN A 33 7.35 9.75 -0.60
N TRP A 34 7.27 9.90 0.73
CA TRP A 34 5.99 10.11 1.42
C TRP A 34 5.34 11.43 1.03
N ASN A 35 6.13 12.51 0.95
CA ASN A 35 5.67 13.82 0.52
C ASN A 35 5.20 13.77 -0.93
N THR A 36 5.98 13.15 -1.83
CA THR A 36 5.58 13.01 -3.24
C THR A 36 4.21 12.32 -3.35
N LEU A 37 4.03 11.19 -2.66
CA LEU A 37 2.74 10.48 -2.65
C LEU A 37 1.60 11.34 -2.09
N LEU A 38 1.86 12.09 -1.02
CA LEU A 38 0.86 12.97 -0.43
C LEU A 38 0.49 14.09 -1.41
N ASP A 39 1.48 14.72 -2.05
CA ASP A 39 1.29 15.77 -3.03
C ASP A 39 0.45 15.25 -4.22
N ASP A 40 0.74 14.04 -4.73
CA ASP A 40 -0.04 13.41 -5.80
C ASP A 40 -1.51 13.19 -5.40
N ILE A 41 -1.78 12.80 -4.15
CA ILE A 41 -3.14 12.61 -3.61
C ILE A 41 -3.85 13.96 -3.47
N LEU A 42 -3.16 14.99 -2.98
CA LEU A 42 -3.71 16.33 -2.79
C LEU A 42 -3.98 17.03 -4.12
N GLU A 43 -3.12 16.85 -5.12
CA GLU A 43 -3.37 17.34 -6.47
C GLU A 43 -4.66 16.74 -7.05
N LEU A 44 -4.86 15.43 -6.90
CA LEU A 44 -6.12 14.77 -7.30
C LEU A 44 -7.34 15.24 -6.48
N TYR A 45 -7.12 15.73 -5.26
CA TYR A 45 -8.18 16.28 -4.42
C TYR A 45 -8.69 17.62 -4.97
N GLU A 46 -7.79 18.48 -5.43
CA GLU A 46 -8.11 19.78 -6.03
C GLU A 46 -8.71 19.66 -7.44
N LEU A 47 -8.38 18.57 -8.15
CA LEU A 47 -8.90 18.32 -9.49
C LEU A 47 -10.36 17.83 -9.49
N ALA A 48 -11.10 18.17 -10.55
CA ALA A 48 -12.44 17.64 -10.79
C ALA A 48 -12.43 16.11 -10.93
N THR A 49 -13.59 15.46 -10.72
CA THR A 49 -13.75 14.01 -10.90
C THR A 49 -13.33 13.55 -12.30
N GLY A 50 -12.72 12.36 -12.38
CA GLY A 50 -12.29 11.75 -13.65
C GLY A 50 -10.78 11.80 -13.93
N HIS A 51 -10.01 12.51 -13.11
CA HIS A 51 -8.54 12.46 -13.18
C HIS A 51 -8.00 11.24 -12.44
N SER A 52 -6.90 10.69 -12.94
CA SER A 52 -6.13 9.63 -12.30
C SER A 52 -4.65 9.99 -12.27
N HIS A 53 -3.94 9.45 -11.28
CA HIS A 53 -2.50 9.57 -11.18
C HIS A 53 -1.85 8.19 -11.32
N PHE A 54 -0.89 8.07 -12.24
CA PHE A 54 -0.17 6.83 -12.48
C PHE A 54 1.02 6.71 -11.54
N LEU A 55 0.99 5.69 -10.68
CA LEU A 55 1.98 5.49 -9.64
C LEU A 55 3.09 4.50 -10.01
N GLY A 56 3.06 3.91 -11.22
CA GLY A 56 4.05 2.94 -11.70
C GLY A 56 3.49 1.53 -11.83
N SER A 57 4.39 0.54 -11.94
CA SER A 57 4.01 -0.88 -12.05
C SER A 57 4.04 -1.61 -10.71
N MET A 58 3.33 -2.73 -10.66
CA MET A 58 3.48 -3.78 -9.65
C MET A 58 3.64 -5.12 -10.36
N VAL A 59 4.54 -5.96 -9.86
CA VAL A 59 4.71 -7.33 -10.37
C VAL A 59 4.21 -8.30 -9.32
N LEU A 60 3.21 -9.09 -9.71
CA LEU A 60 2.48 -10.02 -8.87
C LEU A 60 2.67 -11.44 -9.40
N LEU A 61 2.87 -12.41 -8.52
CA LEU A 61 2.90 -13.82 -8.86
C LEU A 61 1.72 -14.52 -8.19
N GLY A 62 0.86 -15.14 -9.01
CA GLY A 62 -0.35 -15.84 -8.60
C GLY A 62 -0.08 -17.17 -7.86
N ASP A 63 -1.12 -17.63 -7.15
CA ASP A 63 -1.11 -18.43 -5.90
C ASP A 63 0.09 -19.38 -5.62
N ALA A 64 0.76 -19.13 -4.49
CA ALA A 64 1.57 -20.14 -3.81
C ALA A 64 0.65 -21.31 -3.38
N PRO A 65 0.97 -22.59 -3.65
CA PRO A 65 0.00 -23.68 -3.59
C PRO A 65 -0.56 -24.07 -2.20
N ASP A 66 -0.05 -23.53 -1.09
CA ASP A 66 -0.34 -24.09 0.23
C ASP A 66 -0.67 -22.98 1.25
N ALA A 67 -1.96 -22.75 1.54
CA ALA A 67 -2.48 -22.39 2.89
C ALA A 67 -3.89 -21.74 2.90
N GLY A 68 -4.90 -22.24 2.18
CA GLY A 68 -6.33 -21.93 2.43
C GLY A 68 -6.83 -20.49 2.21
N LEU A 69 -5.95 -19.48 2.22
CA LEU A 69 -6.15 -18.08 1.88
C LEU A 69 -5.50 -17.84 0.51
N GLN A 70 -6.19 -17.19 -0.43
CA GLN A 70 -5.56 -16.83 -1.71
C GLN A 70 -4.43 -15.85 -1.43
N SER A 71 -3.21 -16.22 -1.81
CA SER A 71 -2.02 -15.44 -1.49
C SER A 71 -1.27 -15.08 -2.76
N THR A 72 -1.02 -13.79 -2.93
CA THR A 72 -0.30 -13.27 -4.10
C THR A 72 1.04 -12.73 -3.64
N LEU A 73 2.13 -13.21 -4.25
CA LEU A 73 3.46 -12.69 -3.94
C LEU A 73 3.67 -11.35 -4.65
N VAL A 74 4.14 -10.35 -3.90
CA VAL A 74 4.53 -9.04 -4.43
C VAL A 74 6.01 -9.08 -4.77
N ILE A 75 6.31 -9.24 -6.06
CA ILE A 75 7.69 -9.34 -6.56
C ILE A 75 8.30 -7.95 -6.78
N ASP A 76 7.48 -6.97 -7.15
CA ASP A 76 7.87 -5.56 -7.23
C ASP A 76 6.68 -4.64 -6.90
N GLY A 77 6.96 -3.43 -6.42
CA GLY A 77 5.96 -2.46 -5.99
C GLY A 77 5.64 -2.51 -4.48
N GLN A 78 6.34 -3.32 -3.70
CA GLN A 78 6.07 -3.53 -2.27
C GLN A 78 6.10 -2.24 -1.43
N GLN A 79 7.06 -1.34 -1.70
CA GLN A 79 7.22 -0.11 -0.91
C GLN A 79 5.99 0.78 -1.06
N ARG A 80 5.43 0.78 -2.28
CA ARG A 80 4.27 1.56 -2.64
C ARG A 80 3.01 1.01 -2.00
N LEU A 81 2.81 -0.30 -2.09
CA LEU A 81 1.68 -0.98 -1.46
C LEU A 81 1.68 -0.76 0.07
N VAL A 82 2.83 -0.95 0.72
CA VAL A 82 2.99 -0.70 2.16
C VAL A 82 2.70 0.76 2.51
N THR A 83 3.23 1.71 1.74
CA THR A 83 3.02 3.15 2.02
C THR A 83 1.55 3.55 1.89
N LEU A 84 0.85 3.07 0.85
CA LEU A 84 -0.59 3.31 0.67
C LEU A 84 -1.42 2.71 1.80
N SER A 85 -1.07 1.50 2.27
CA SER A 85 -1.72 0.91 3.44
C SER A 85 -1.47 1.73 4.71
N LEU A 86 -0.27 2.30 4.91
CA LEU A 86 0.02 3.17 6.05
C LEU A 86 -0.73 4.50 5.97
N PHE A 87 -0.87 5.09 4.79
CA PHE A 87 -1.70 6.27 4.57
C PHE A 87 -3.16 5.98 4.92
N LEU A 88 -3.73 4.89 4.41
CA LEU A 88 -5.11 4.48 4.72
C LEU A 88 -5.29 4.15 6.21
N ALA A 89 -4.29 3.55 6.87
CA ALA A 89 -4.34 3.33 8.32
C ALA A 89 -4.37 4.66 9.10
N ALA A 90 -3.61 5.68 8.67
CA ALA A 90 -3.65 7.01 9.25
C ALA A 90 -5.03 7.67 9.07
N VAL A 91 -5.60 7.62 7.86
CA VAL A 91 -6.97 8.10 7.57
C VAL A 91 -8.00 7.39 8.47
N ARG A 92 -7.93 6.05 8.55
CA ARG A 92 -8.81 5.25 9.40
C ARG A 92 -8.72 5.67 10.86
N ASP A 93 -7.51 5.81 11.39
CA ASP A 93 -7.33 6.08 12.83
C ASP A 93 -7.83 7.47 13.22
N ILE A 94 -7.75 8.45 12.31
CA ILE A 94 -8.40 9.74 12.50
C ILE A 94 -9.93 9.59 12.40
N ALA A 95 -10.42 8.88 11.37
CA ALA A 95 -11.84 8.64 11.14
C ALA A 95 -12.52 7.89 12.29
N ARG A 96 -11.81 7.08 13.09
CA ARG A 96 -12.38 6.39 14.27
C ARG A 96 -13.08 7.35 15.23
N ARG A 97 -12.64 8.61 15.30
CA ARG A 97 -13.20 9.63 16.19
C ARG A 97 -14.26 10.51 15.53
N THR A 98 -14.15 10.73 14.22
CA THR A 98 -14.94 11.72 13.48
C THR A 98 -15.99 11.10 12.55
N ALA A 99 -15.68 9.93 11.97
CA ALA A 99 -16.52 9.20 11.03
C ALA A 99 -16.34 7.66 11.22
N PRO A 100 -16.85 7.07 12.32
CA PRO A 100 -16.66 5.64 12.60
C PRO A 100 -17.07 4.68 11.46
N PRO A 101 -18.16 4.91 10.70
CA PRO A 101 -18.50 4.06 9.56
C PRO A 101 -17.41 4.04 8.47
N LEU A 102 -16.80 5.20 8.17
CA LEU A 102 -15.68 5.29 7.24
C LEU A 102 -14.48 4.51 7.77
N ALA A 103 -14.17 4.63 9.07
CA ALA A 103 -13.07 3.88 9.67
C ALA A 103 -13.26 2.36 9.55
N THR A 104 -14.48 1.86 9.79
CA THR A 104 -14.81 0.44 9.58
C THR A 104 -14.63 0.05 8.12
N SER A 105 -15.17 0.85 7.19
CA SER A 105 -15.04 0.61 5.75
C SER A 105 -13.58 0.55 5.29
N ILE A 106 -12.74 1.47 5.75
CA ILE A 106 -11.30 1.46 5.41
C ILE A 106 -10.63 0.20 5.96
N HIS A 107 -10.96 -0.17 7.20
CA HIS A 107 -10.36 -1.31 7.86
C HIS A 107 -10.65 -2.62 7.11
N GLU A 108 -11.91 -2.86 6.76
CA GLU A 108 -12.37 -4.10 6.13
C GLU A 108 -12.03 -4.17 4.62
N ASN A 109 -12.10 -3.05 3.91
CA ASN A 109 -11.90 -3.06 2.46
C ASN A 109 -10.42 -3.03 2.05
N TYR A 110 -9.54 -2.37 2.84
CA TYR A 110 -8.17 -2.12 2.41
C TYR A 110 -7.09 -2.68 3.33
N LEU A 111 -7.39 -2.94 4.60
CA LEU A 111 -6.36 -3.16 5.61
C LEU A 111 -6.35 -4.58 6.17
N VAL A 112 -7.53 -5.12 6.46
CA VAL A 112 -7.71 -6.45 7.08
C VAL A 112 -8.81 -7.20 6.34
N SER A 113 -8.59 -8.49 6.08
CA SER A 113 -9.60 -9.43 5.57
C SER A 113 -9.54 -10.71 6.39
N ASP A 114 -10.69 -11.23 6.83
CA ASP A 114 -10.79 -12.47 7.60
C ASP A 114 -9.86 -12.54 8.83
N GLY A 115 -9.67 -11.40 9.51
CA GLY A 115 -8.79 -11.29 10.68
C GLY A 115 -7.29 -11.24 10.36
N HIS A 116 -6.91 -11.18 9.09
CA HIS A 116 -5.52 -11.07 8.64
C HIS A 116 -5.26 -9.74 7.94
N VAL A 117 -4.06 -9.18 8.14
CA VAL A 117 -3.61 -8.03 7.35
C VAL A 117 -3.60 -8.38 5.86
N LYS A 118 -4.15 -7.50 5.01
CA LYS A 118 -4.14 -7.71 3.55
C LYS A 118 -2.73 -7.64 2.95
N VAL A 119 -1.78 -6.97 3.62
CA VAL A 119 -0.38 -6.88 3.20
C VAL A 119 0.53 -7.48 4.27
N LEU A 120 1.16 -8.61 3.96
CA LEU A 120 2.12 -9.26 4.85
C LEU A 120 3.54 -8.81 4.48
N CYS A 121 4.09 -7.89 5.27
CA CYS A 121 5.44 -7.35 5.08
C CYS A 121 6.55 -8.38 5.38
N THR A 122 7.79 -8.00 5.03
CA THR A 122 9.00 -8.75 5.42
C THR A 122 9.05 -8.97 6.94
N HIS A 123 9.80 -9.97 7.38
CA HIS A 123 9.91 -10.33 8.80
C HIS A 123 10.28 -9.12 9.70
N GLN A 124 11.18 -8.25 9.24
CA GLN A 124 11.66 -7.11 10.04
C GLN A 124 10.58 -6.02 10.22
N ASP A 125 9.74 -5.79 9.21
CA ASP A 125 8.71 -4.74 9.25
C ASP A 125 7.37 -5.24 9.79
N ARG A 126 7.15 -6.57 9.79
CA ARG A 126 5.85 -7.20 10.08
C ARG A 126 5.24 -6.75 11.41
N ALA A 127 6.02 -6.73 12.49
CA ALA A 127 5.51 -6.38 13.81
C ALA A 127 5.07 -4.90 13.88
N ALA A 128 5.87 -4.00 13.32
CA ALA A 128 5.55 -2.58 13.28
C ALA A 128 4.33 -2.31 12.40
N PHE A 129 4.28 -2.92 11.21
CA PHE A 129 3.16 -2.78 10.29
C PHE A 129 1.85 -3.33 10.86
N ALA A 130 1.88 -4.53 11.46
CA ALA A 130 0.71 -5.12 12.11
C ALA A 130 0.20 -4.26 13.29
N THR A 131 1.10 -3.68 14.09
CA THR A 131 0.69 -2.77 15.18
C THR A 131 -0.09 -1.55 14.65
N VAL A 132 0.35 -0.97 13.53
CA VAL A 132 -0.40 0.11 12.86
C VAL A 132 -1.71 -0.41 12.30
N VAL A 133 -1.69 -1.49 11.53
CA VAL A 133 -2.85 -1.94 10.75
C VAL A 133 -3.92 -2.60 11.61
N GLU A 134 -3.57 -3.46 12.54
CA GLU A 134 -4.53 -4.20 13.36
C GLU A 134 -4.99 -3.36 14.56
N GLN A 135 -4.05 -2.69 15.23
CA GLN A 135 -4.33 -2.02 16.50
C GLN A 135 -4.63 -0.52 16.33
N GLY A 136 -4.19 0.09 15.22
CA GLY A 136 -4.22 1.55 15.05
C GLY A 136 -3.42 2.26 16.13
N ARG A 137 -2.29 1.66 16.50
CA ARG A 137 -1.35 2.18 17.49
C ARG A 137 -0.03 2.48 16.81
N GLU A 138 0.71 3.36 17.44
CA GLU A 138 2.07 3.64 17.04
C GLU A 138 2.98 2.46 17.40
N PRO A 139 3.79 1.94 16.45
CA PRO A 139 4.72 0.85 16.71
C PRO A 139 6.05 1.34 17.29
N GLU A 140 6.90 0.37 17.65
CA GLU A 140 8.30 0.60 17.99
C GLU A 140 9.07 1.37 16.89
N PRO A 141 10.15 2.09 17.25
CA PRO A 141 10.95 2.87 16.31
C PRO A 141 11.36 2.11 15.05
N SER A 142 10.88 2.60 13.90
CA SER A 142 11.12 1.98 12.59
C SER A 142 10.75 2.94 11.46
N PRO A 143 11.21 2.72 10.23
CA PRO A 143 10.73 3.45 9.05
C PRO A 143 9.20 3.39 8.87
N ILE A 144 8.57 2.28 9.26
CA ILE A 144 7.10 2.13 9.27
C ILE A 144 6.45 3.12 10.23
N ARG A 145 6.97 3.24 11.46
CA ARG A 145 6.50 4.21 12.46
C ARG A 145 6.61 5.64 11.91
N ASP A 146 7.75 5.96 11.32
CA ASP A 146 8.05 7.31 10.87
C ASP A 146 7.14 7.73 9.71
N ALA A 147 6.87 6.82 8.76
CA ALA A 147 5.89 7.03 7.70
C ALA A 147 4.47 7.25 8.26
N TYR A 148 4.02 6.37 9.15
CA TYR A 148 2.69 6.46 9.78
C TYR A 148 2.51 7.79 10.55
N ARG A 149 3.51 8.18 11.35
CA ARG A 149 3.52 9.48 12.06
C ARG A 149 3.46 10.65 11.08
N SER A 150 4.24 10.60 10.00
CA SER A 150 4.27 11.66 8.98
C SER A 150 2.90 11.85 8.34
N PHE A 151 2.24 10.76 7.92
CA PHE A 151 0.91 10.86 7.33
C PHE A 151 -0.15 11.33 8.33
N ARG A 152 -0.11 10.84 9.57
CA ARG A 152 -1.05 11.32 10.60
C ARG A 152 -0.92 12.81 10.85
N ALA A 153 0.31 13.30 11.03
CA ALA A 153 0.55 14.73 11.26
C ALA A 153 0.06 15.58 10.07
N ALA A 154 0.38 15.17 8.85
CA ALA A 154 -0.06 15.87 7.64
C ALA A 154 -1.59 15.87 7.49
N LEU A 155 -2.24 14.73 7.70
CA LEU A 155 -3.71 14.62 7.61
C LEU A 155 -4.41 15.47 8.68
N GLU A 156 -3.88 15.51 9.90
CA GLU A 156 -4.42 16.36 10.98
C GLU A 156 -4.34 17.86 10.61
N GLU A 157 -3.26 18.30 9.96
CA GLU A 157 -3.13 19.68 9.45
C GLU A 157 -4.16 19.97 8.34
N HIS A 158 -4.28 19.08 7.34
CA HIS A 158 -5.21 19.29 6.22
C HIS A 158 -6.69 19.20 6.64
N LEU A 159 -7.00 18.43 7.68
CA LEU A 159 -8.36 18.40 8.25
C LEU A 159 -8.76 19.74 8.87
N GLN A 160 -7.82 20.47 9.46
CA GLN A 160 -8.08 21.82 9.95
C GLN A 160 -8.38 22.80 8.80
N GLN A 161 -7.94 22.46 7.58
CA GLN A 161 -8.22 23.22 6.35
C GLN A 161 -9.51 22.75 5.64
N GLY A 162 -10.23 21.77 6.21
CA GLY A 162 -11.52 21.30 5.69
C GLY A 162 -11.45 20.18 4.66
N ILE A 163 -10.32 19.46 4.55
CA ILE A 163 -10.25 18.26 3.72
C ILE A 163 -11.22 17.18 4.22
N ASP A 164 -11.89 16.51 3.28
CA ASP A 164 -12.78 15.38 3.52
C ASP A 164 -12.05 14.04 3.43
N LEU A 165 -12.15 13.23 4.49
CA LEU A 165 -11.54 11.90 4.58
C LEU A 165 -12.21 10.88 3.64
N GLU A 166 -13.51 11.02 3.37
CA GLU A 166 -14.20 10.13 2.43
C GLU A 166 -13.66 10.35 1.02
N ARG A 167 -13.52 11.61 0.61
CA ARG A 167 -12.90 11.98 -0.66
C ARG A 167 -11.45 11.50 -0.77
N LEU A 168 -10.62 11.67 0.26
CA LEU A 168 -9.25 11.14 0.26
C LEU A 168 -9.21 9.61 0.10
N THR A 169 -10.09 8.91 0.82
CA THR A 169 -10.21 7.44 0.73
C THR A 169 -10.60 7.02 -0.68
N HIS A 170 -11.53 7.75 -1.31
CA HIS A 170 -11.95 7.51 -2.69
C HIS A 170 -10.80 7.71 -3.69
N ILE A 171 -10.03 8.81 -3.55
CA ILE A 171 -8.86 9.09 -4.39
C ILE A 171 -7.88 7.92 -4.34
N VAL A 172 -7.51 7.49 -3.13
CA VAL A 172 -6.55 6.40 -2.94
C VAL A 172 -7.08 5.07 -3.49
N GLY A 173 -8.36 4.76 -3.30
CA GLY A 173 -8.97 3.53 -3.79
C GLY A 173 -9.21 3.49 -5.29
N SER A 174 -9.52 4.64 -5.91
CA SER A 174 -10.13 4.68 -7.26
C SER A 174 -9.43 5.57 -8.28
N GLN A 175 -8.55 6.49 -7.87
CA GLN A 175 -7.92 7.45 -8.78
C GLN A 175 -6.40 7.26 -8.88
N LEU A 176 -5.79 6.52 -7.95
CA LEU A 176 -4.41 6.05 -8.09
C LEU A 176 -4.39 4.77 -8.94
N SER A 177 -3.67 4.79 -10.06
CA SER A 177 -3.55 3.65 -10.97
C SER A 177 -2.13 3.10 -11.03
N PHE A 178 -2.04 1.79 -11.30
CA PHE A 178 -0.81 1.05 -11.50
C PHE A 178 -0.97 0.13 -12.71
N VAL A 179 0.14 -0.25 -13.33
CA VAL A 179 0.15 -1.41 -14.24
C VAL A 179 0.46 -2.65 -13.41
N ALA A 180 -0.51 -3.55 -13.25
CA ALA A 180 -0.32 -4.82 -12.58
C ALA A 180 0.12 -5.87 -13.62
N ILE A 181 1.36 -6.35 -13.48
CA ILE A 181 1.90 -7.46 -14.27
C ILE A 181 1.74 -8.73 -13.43
N THR A 182 0.81 -9.58 -13.83
CA THR A 182 0.55 -10.86 -13.16
C THR A 182 1.25 -11.98 -13.92
N LEU A 183 2.05 -12.74 -13.18
CA LEU A 183 2.78 -13.91 -13.66
C LEU A 183 2.09 -15.18 -13.19
N ASP A 184 2.14 -16.21 -14.03
CA ASP A 184 1.53 -17.52 -13.80
C ASP A 184 2.58 -18.46 -13.14
N GLY A 185 2.14 -19.30 -12.20
CA GLY A 185 2.95 -19.83 -11.09
C GLY A 185 3.88 -21.02 -11.33
N GLU A 186 4.75 -20.99 -12.34
CA GLU A 186 5.81 -22.02 -12.49
C GLU A 186 7.24 -21.48 -12.32
N ASP A 187 7.41 -20.16 -12.41
CA ASP A 187 8.73 -19.51 -12.33
C ASP A 187 9.18 -19.25 -10.90
N ASN A 188 10.49 -19.34 -10.66
CA ASN A 188 11.07 -19.02 -9.36
C ASN A 188 10.95 -17.51 -9.09
N PRO A 189 10.24 -17.08 -8.02
CA PRO A 189 9.97 -15.66 -7.74
C PRO A 189 11.25 -14.86 -7.51
N TYR A 190 12.31 -15.48 -6.98
CA TYR A 190 13.62 -14.84 -6.83
C TYR A 190 14.28 -14.57 -8.18
N ARG A 191 14.21 -15.51 -9.13
CA ARG A 191 14.77 -15.31 -10.48
C ARG A 191 14.03 -14.22 -11.27
N ILE A 192 12.71 -14.14 -11.10
CA ILE A 192 11.91 -13.05 -11.67
C ILE A 192 12.40 -11.72 -11.12
N PHE A 193 12.53 -11.62 -9.79
CA PHE A 193 13.04 -10.42 -9.12
C PHE A 193 14.45 -10.05 -9.60
N GLU A 194 15.39 -11.00 -9.64
CA GLU A 194 16.75 -10.75 -10.12
C GLU A 194 16.74 -10.27 -11.58
N SER A 195 15.95 -10.91 -12.45
CA SER A 195 15.83 -10.53 -13.86
C SER A 195 15.28 -9.12 -14.05
N LEU A 196 14.27 -8.72 -13.27
CA LEU A 196 13.71 -7.36 -13.30
C LEU A 196 14.76 -6.32 -12.88
N ASN A 197 15.49 -6.59 -11.80
CA ASN A 197 16.53 -5.68 -11.33
C ASN A 197 17.79 -5.69 -12.21
N ALA A 198 18.09 -6.79 -12.90
CA ALA A 198 19.26 -6.91 -13.78
C ALA A 198 19.02 -6.31 -15.17
N LYS A 199 17.79 -6.37 -15.69
CA LYS A 199 17.40 -5.74 -16.97
C LYS A 199 17.07 -4.26 -16.80
N GLY A 200 16.70 -3.83 -15.60
CA GLY A 200 16.74 -2.43 -15.22
C GLY A 200 18.19 -1.99 -15.07
N MET A 201 18.58 -0.89 -15.70
CA MET A 201 19.85 -0.23 -15.37
C MET A 201 19.98 -0.04 -13.86
N PRO A 202 21.21 -0.08 -13.30
CA PRO A 202 21.41 -0.03 -11.86
C PRO A 202 20.75 1.21 -11.25
N LEU A 203 20.13 1.05 -10.06
CA LEU A 203 19.86 2.15 -9.15
C LEU A 203 21.20 2.66 -8.58
N THR A 204 22.03 3.27 -9.42
CA THR A 204 23.07 4.18 -8.97
C THR A 204 22.43 5.50 -8.65
N GLN A 205 22.34 5.79 -7.36
CA GLN A 205 22.17 7.14 -6.86
C GLN A 205 23.32 8.00 -7.40
N GLY A 206 22.97 9.11 -8.05
CA GLY A 206 23.81 10.29 -8.22
C GLY A 206 23.16 11.43 -7.47
#